data_AF-A0A7L1NF50-F1
#
_entry.id   AF-A0A7L1NF50-F1
#
_cell.length_a   1.000
_cell.length_b   1.000
_cell.length_c   1.000
_cell.angle_alpha   90.00
_cell.angle_beta   90.00
_cell.angle_gamma   90.00
#
_symmetry.space_group_name_H-M   'P 1'
#
loop_
_entity.id
_entity.type
_entity.pdbx_description
1 polymer ?
#
loop_
_entity_poly.entity_id
_entity_poly.type
_entity_poly.pdbx_seq_one_letter_code
_entity_poly.pdbx_strand_id
1 'polypeptide(L)' 'RFSWRESLLIHQRSHVPERSHKCSECGRSFSRRGNLLMHRRVHTGERPFTCTQCDKAFCNKASLINH' A
#
# COMPACT_ATOMS: atom_id res chain seq x y z
N ARG A 1 -9.96 -33.44 -17.23
CA ARG A 1 -10.69 -32.49 -18.10
C ARG A 1 -11.19 -31.36 -17.21
N PHE A 2 -10.36 -30.33 -17.01
CA PHE A 2 -10.73 -29.21 -16.14
C PHE A 2 -11.87 -28.44 -16.80
N SER A 3 -12.95 -28.21 -16.06
CA SER A 3 -14.15 -27.60 -16.62
C SER A 3 -13.91 -26.10 -16.80
N TRP A 4 -14.23 -25.55 -17.97
CA TRP A 4 -14.10 -24.12 -18.28
C TRP A 4 -14.69 -23.21 -17.18
N ARG A 5 -15.72 -23.69 -16.49
CA ARG A 5 -16.38 -23.01 -15.37
C ARG A 5 -15.47 -22.82 -14.14
N GLU A 6 -14.62 -23.80 -13.81
CA GLU A 6 -13.66 -23.66 -12.70
C GLU A 6 -12.58 -22.63 -13.02
N SER A 7 -12.09 -22.61 -14.27
CA SER A 7 -11.12 -21.61 -14.74
C SER A 7 -11.68 -20.19 -14.67
N LEU A 8 -12.96 -20.01 -15.02
CA LEU A 8 -13.63 -18.72 -14.94
C LEU A 8 -13.82 -18.26 -13.49
N LEU A 9 -14.18 -19.17 -12.57
CA LEU A 9 -14.33 -18.85 -11.14
C LEU A 9 -12.99 -18.50 -10.46
N ILE A 10 -11.89 -19.11 -10.89
CA ILE A 10 -10.53 -18.77 -10.41
C ILE A 10 -10.11 -17.41 -10.96
N HIS A 11 -10.34 -17.17 -12.25
CA HIS A 11 -10.10 -15.87 -12.88
C HIS A 11 -10.93 -14.76 -12.21
N GLN A 12 -12.20 -15.00 -11.92
CA GLN A 12 -13.06 -14.01 -11.28
C GLN A 12 -12.59 -13.71 -9.85
N ARG A 13 -12.08 -14.70 -9.12
CA ARG A 13 -11.43 -14.51 -7.81
C ARG A 13 -10.18 -13.63 -7.85
N SER A 14 -9.46 -13.56 -8.96
CA SER A 14 -8.34 -12.61 -9.10
C SER A 14 -8.80 -11.16 -9.31
N HIS A 15 -10.06 -10.96 -9.73
CA HIS A 15 -10.69 -9.65 -9.87
C HIS A 15 -11.40 -9.19 -8.59
N VAL A 16 -11.64 -10.09 -7.61
CA VAL A 16 -12.20 -9.69 -6.32
C VAL A 16 -11.11 -8.97 -5.52
N PRO A 17 -11.31 -7.69 -5.15
CA PRO A 17 -10.33 -6.89 -4.41
C PRO A 17 -10.27 -7.27 -2.91
N GLU A 18 -10.56 -8.53 -2.57
CA GLU A 18 -10.65 -9.06 -1.20
C GLU A 18 -9.31 -9.02 -0.45
N ARG A 19 -8.21 -8.73 -1.15
CA ARG A 19 -6.88 -8.53 -0.57
C ARG A 19 -6.35 -7.11 -0.74
N SER A 20 -7.24 -6.14 -0.93
CA SER A 20 -6.86 -4.74 -0.92
C SER A 20 -6.97 -4.17 0.50
N HIS A 21 -5.85 -3.73 1.05
CA HIS A 21 -5.80 -3.03 2.32
C HIS A 21 -6.30 -1.61 2.11
N LYS A 22 -7.57 -1.37 2.47
CA LYS A 22 -8.24 -0.08 2.29
C LYS A 22 -7.89 0.87 3.43
N CYS A 23 -7.59 2.12 3.07
CA CYS A 23 -7.47 3.21 4.01
C CYS A 23 -8.85 3.67 4.47
N SER A 24 -9.09 3.69 5.78
CA SER A 24 -10.36 4.13 6.37
C SER A 24 -10.59 5.64 6.20
N GLU A 25 -9.52 6.43 6.07
CA GLU A 25 -9.58 7.89 6.07
C GLU A 25 -9.91 8.46 4.68
N CYS A 26 -9.40 7.84 3.60
CA CYS A 26 -9.62 8.32 2.23
C CYS A 26 -10.15 7.25 1.26
N GLY A 27 -10.39 6.03 1.74
CA GLY A 27 -10.92 4.93 0.92
C GLY A 27 -9.95 4.32 -0.07
N ARG A 28 -8.68 4.77 -0.12
CA ARG A 28 -7.67 4.27 -1.07
C ARG A 28 -7.25 2.84 -0.74
N SER A 29 -7.17 2.00 -1.77
CA SER A 29 -6.81 0.58 -1.65
C SER A 29 -5.35 0.32 -2.00
N PHE A 30 -4.69 -0.54 -1.21
CA PHE A 30 -3.28 -0.92 -1.40
C PHE A 30 -3.13 -2.45 -1.48
N SER A 31 -2.28 -2.92 -2.38
CA SER A 31 -2.02 -4.37 -2.55
C SER A 31 -1.23 -5.01 -1.40
N ARG A 32 -0.60 -4.20 -0.52
CA ARG A 32 0.21 -4.67 0.61
C ARG A 32 -0.10 -3.86 1.86
N ARG A 33 -0.21 -4.54 3.02
CA ARG A 33 -0.47 -3.90 4.33
C ARG A 33 0.57 -2.84 4.69
N GLY A 34 1.84 -3.11 4.39
CA GLY A 34 2.93 -2.16 4.64
C GLY A 34 2.76 -0.84 3.87
N ASN A 35 2.25 -0.91 2.64
CA ASN A 35 1.99 0.29 1.84
C ASN A 35 0.81 1.09 2.42
N LEU A 36 -0.23 0.41 2.93
CA LEU A 36 -1.31 1.08 3.65
C LEU A 36 -0.79 1.78 4.92
N LEU A 37 0.03 1.10 5.73
CA LEU A 37 0.57 1.68 6.97
C LEU A 37 1.43 2.91 6.68
N MET A 38 2.30 2.82 5.68
CA MET A 38 3.11 3.95 5.22
C MET A 38 2.22 5.09 4.68
N HIS A 39 1.16 4.75 3.94
CA HIS A 39 0.21 5.75 3.44
C HIS A 39 -0.48 6.50 4.58
N ARG A 40 -0.84 5.83 5.68
CA ARG A 40 -1.47 6.49 6.84
C ARG A 40 -0.62 7.61 7.44
N ARG A 41 0.71 7.53 7.30
CA ARG A 41 1.61 8.62 7.72
C ARG A 41 1.37 9.93 6.97
N VAL A 42 0.78 9.90 5.78
CA VAL A 42 0.40 11.10 5.04
C VAL A 42 -0.71 11.85 5.75
N HIS A 43 -1.63 11.14 6.40
CA HIS A 43 -2.74 11.76 7.14
C HIS A 43 -2.32 12.20 8.54
N THR A 44 -1.48 11.41 9.22
CA THR A 44 -0.99 11.77 10.56
C THR A 44 0.14 12.80 10.55
N GLY A 45 0.78 13.01 9.38
CA GLY A 45 1.97 13.85 9.26
C GLY A 45 3.24 13.22 9.84
N GLU A 46 3.20 11.95 10.26
CA GLU A 46 4.34 11.25 10.85
C GLU A 46 5.49 11.11 9.83
N ARG A 47 6.67 11.62 10.19
CA ARG A 47 7.86 11.57 9.34
C ARG A 47 9.04 11.03 10.15
N PRO A 48 9.12 9.70 10.34
CA PRO A 48 10.11 9.09 11.22
C PRO A 48 11.52 9.03 10.60
N PHE A 49 11.67 9.38 9.32
CA PHE A 49 12.94 9.32 8.62
C PHE A 49 13.49 10.73 8.41
N THR A 50 14.47 11.12 9.21
CA THR A 50 15.10 12.44 9.12
C THR A 50 16.47 12.33 8.46
N CYS A 51 16.75 13.23 7.53
CA CYS A 51 18.09 13.41 6.97
C CYS A 51 18.99 14.13 7.97
N THR A 52 20.09 13.52 8.36
CA THR A 52 21.02 14.08 9.35
C THR A 52 21.86 15.26 8.83
N GLN A 53 21.84 15.50 7.51
CA GLN A 53 22.61 16.59 6.89
C GLN A 53 21.80 17.88 6.75
N CYS A 54 20.47 17.80 6.63
CA CYS A 54 19.62 18.96 6.34
C CYS A 54 18.31 18.98 7.12
N ASP A 55 18.16 18.07 8.08
CA ASP A 55 16.99 17.90 8.97
C ASP A 55 15.63 17.70 8.27
N LYS A 56 15.63 17.44 6.96
CA LYS A 56 14.41 17.12 6.23
C LYS A 56 13.86 15.75 6.65
N ALA A 57 12.58 15.73 6.99
CA ALA A 57 11.88 14.53 7.42
C ALA A 57 10.98 13.95 6.31
N PHE A 58 10.95 12.62 6.20
CA PHE A 58 10.24 11.85 5.18
C PHE A 58 9.33 10.79 5.81
N CYS A 59 8.23 10.46 5.13
CA CYS A 59 7.28 9.44 5.58
C CYS A 59 7.76 8.00 5.32
N ASN A 60 8.76 7.81 4.47
CA ASN A 60 9.31 6.51 4.13
C ASN A 60 10.83 6.56 3.84
N LYS A 61 11.50 5.41 3.99
CA LYS A 61 12.96 5.29 3.83
C LYS A 61 13.43 5.51 2.38
N ALA A 62 12.66 5.06 1.39
CA ALA A 62 13.04 5.21 -0.01
C ALA A 62 13.12 6.69 -0.42
N SER A 63 12.18 7.50 0.06
CA SER A 63 12.18 8.95 -0.13
C SER A 63 13.37 9.63 0.56
N LEU A 64 13.80 9.15 1.73
CA LEU A 64 15.03 9.65 2.38
C LEU A 64 16.29 9.30 1.58
N ILE A 65 16.36 8.09 1.00
CA ILE A 65 17.54 7.64 0.23
C ILE A 65 17.66 8.37 -1.11
N ASN A 66 16.54 8.69 -1.76
CA ASN A 66 16.52 9.36 -3.06
C ASN A 66 16.62 10.89 -2.96
N HIS A 67 16.38 11.43 -1.77
CA HIS A 67 16.48 12.86 -1.47
C HIS A 67 17.92 13.36 -1.60
#